data_AF-A0AAP9MGW1-F1
#
_entry.id   AF-A0AAP9MGW1-F1
#
_cell.length_a   1.000
_cell.length_b   1.000
_cell.length_c   1.000
_cell.angle_alpha   90.00
_cell.angle_beta   90.00
_cell.angle_gamma   90.00
#
_symmetry.space_group_name_H-M   'P 1'
#
loop_
_entity.id
_entity.type
_entity.pdbx_description
1 polymer ?
#
loop_
_entity_poly.entity_id
_entity_poly.type
_entity_poly.pdbx_seq_one_letter_code
_entity_poly.pdbx_strand_id
1 'polypeptide(L)'
;MMYTFTENLYRQGNRYFIRIPFNVWETCNQKGMLPARVTVEDTVFECKLISKGAGTYFIPVAKAVVQQLNSDGEIPVSFEIIRELTRINKNSPYTTDHPVRKIDHIQEVVYPKPGYCGQICIAMLSGLPIEDVIDFMQTKPWQCSLSRVMEALHYFGISHEDRMTYTRGKAFAFPKCCIVTVRDKPKNHLALYYNGRFYEARHIEFEDIIGYLTVHTE
;
A
#
# COMPACT_ATOMS: atom_id res chain seq x y z
N MET A 1 7.91 -7.63 19.13
CA MET A 1 9.10 -7.11 19.84
C MET A 1 9.01 -5.60 19.83
N MET A 2 9.25 -4.95 20.97
CA MET A 2 9.20 -3.50 21.11
C MET A 2 10.61 -2.93 21.09
N TYR A 3 10.83 -1.92 20.26
CA TYR A 3 12.10 -1.20 20.14
C TYR A 3 11.93 0.20 20.72
N THR A 4 12.92 0.69 21.45
CA THR A 4 12.87 1.98 22.16
C THR A 4 14.14 2.77 21.89
N PHE A 5 14.01 4.07 21.68
CA PHE A 5 15.13 4.99 21.49
C PHE A 5 14.67 6.44 21.75
N THR A 6 15.62 7.36 21.81
CA THR A 6 15.36 8.80 21.91
C THR A 6 15.93 9.48 20.68
N GLU A 7 15.14 10.31 20.01
CA GLU A 7 15.56 11.02 18.79
C GLU A 7 14.79 12.33 18.59
N ASN A 8 15.32 13.18 17.71
CA ASN A 8 14.72 14.47 17.41
C ASN A 8 13.67 14.38 16.31
N LEU A 9 12.64 15.23 16.42
CA LEU A 9 11.69 15.45 15.33
C LEU A 9 12.35 16.33 14.25
N TYR A 10 12.50 15.77 13.05
CA TYR A 10 13.09 16.44 11.90
C TYR A 10 12.01 16.79 10.87
N ARG A 11 12.07 18.02 10.34
CA ARG A 11 11.15 18.50 9.29
C ARG A 11 11.83 18.50 7.92
N GLN A 12 11.20 17.83 6.94
CA GLN A 12 11.57 17.90 5.53
C GLN A 12 10.40 18.48 4.72
N GLY A 13 10.52 19.73 4.28
CA GLY A 13 9.44 20.44 3.60
C GLY A 13 8.21 20.60 4.51
N ASN A 14 7.08 20.01 4.11
CA ASN A 14 5.82 20.02 4.87
C ASN A 14 5.57 18.74 5.68
N ARG A 15 6.55 17.83 5.77
CA ARG A 15 6.42 16.56 6.49
C ARG A 15 7.41 16.50 7.66
N TYR A 16 7.02 15.78 8.69
CA TYR A 16 7.82 15.55 9.89
C TYR A 16 8.20 14.08 9.98
N PHE A 17 9.40 13.81 10.47
CA PHE A 17 9.95 12.47 10.57
C PHE A 17 10.78 12.32 11.84
N ILE A 18 10.87 11.10 12.35
CA ILE A 18 11.85 10.70 13.35
C ILE A 18 12.73 9.63 12.71
N ARG A 19 14.05 9.81 12.77
CA ARG A 19 15.01 8.81 12.25
C ARG A 19 15.07 7.64 13.23
N ILE A 20 15.12 6.41 12.71
CA ILE A 20 15.44 5.25 13.55
C ILE A 20 16.97 5.17 13.67
N PRO A 21 17.55 5.22 14.88
CA PRO A 21 18.99 5.46 15.07
C PRO A 21 19.86 4.23 14.82
N PHE A 22 19.27 3.07 14.52
CA PHE A 22 19.96 1.81 14.24
C PHE A 22 19.52 1.21 12.90
N ASN A 23 20.29 0.24 12.43
CA ASN A 23 19.99 -0.48 11.19
C ASN A 23 18.80 -1.42 11.41
N VAL A 24 17.66 -1.12 10.76
CA VAL A 24 16.42 -1.90 10.90
C VAL A 24 16.55 -3.29 10.27
N TRP A 25 17.32 -3.45 9.20
CA TRP A 25 17.49 -4.77 8.56
C TRP A 25 18.20 -5.75 9.47
N GLU A 26 19.20 -5.29 10.21
CA GLU A 26 19.98 -6.10 11.14
C GLU A 26 19.23 -6.30 12.46
N THR A 27 18.69 -5.21 13.02
CA THR A 27 18.07 -5.22 14.35
C THR A 27 16.70 -5.89 14.34
N CYS A 28 15.89 -5.63 13.31
CA CYS A 28 14.53 -6.16 13.21
C CYS A 28 14.45 -7.42 12.33
N ASN A 29 15.54 -7.79 11.65
CA ASN A 29 15.59 -8.88 10.66
C ASN A 29 14.47 -8.80 9.59
N GLN A 30 14.10 -7.57 9.22
CA GLN A 30 13.00 -7.29 8.29
C GLN A 30 13.38 -6.17 7.32
N LYS A 31 12.85 -6.24 6.11
CA LYS A 31 13.12 -5.27 5.03
C LYS A 31 11.81 -4.78 4.42
N GLY A 32 11.85 -3.66 3.71
CA GLY A 32 10.77 -3.19 2.84
C GLY A 32 9.78 -2.25 3.48
N MET A 33 8.50 -2.39 3.13
CA MET A 33 7.43 -1.61 3.73
C MET A 33 7.04 -2.27 5.05
N LEU A 34 7.35 -1.60 6.17
CA LEU A 34 7.15 -2.14 7.51
C LEU A 34 6.02 -1.35 8.20
N PRO A 35 4.84 -1.95 8.40
CA PRO A 35 3.81 -1.40 9.27
C PRO A 35 4.34 -1.39 10.71
N ALA A 36 4.17 -0.29 11.43
CA ALA A 36 4.57 -0.18 12.81
C ALA A 36 3.50 0.51 13.64
N ARG A 37 3.29 0.03 14.86
CA ARG A 37 2.62 0.79 15.92
C ARG A 37 3.70 1.54 16.67
N VAL A 38 3.59 2.86 16.69
CA VAL A 38 4.57 3.79 17.22
C VAL A 38 3.94 4.55 18.38
N THR A 39 4.71 4.70 19.44
CA THR A 39 4.42 5.60 20.55
C THR A 39 5.49 6.67 20.59
N VAL A 40 5.09 7.94 20.53
CA VAL A 40 5.96 9.11 20.68
C VAL A 40 5.40 9.91 21.85
N GLU A 41 6.17 10.06 22.93
CA GLU A 41 5.66 10.51 24.23
C GLU A 41 4.42 9.69 24.66
N ASP A 42 3.28 10.35 24.84
CA ASP A 42 2.01 9.72 25.19
C ASP A 42 1.11 9.44 23.96
N THR A 43 1.57 9.77 22.75
CA THR A 43 0.77 9.63 21.53
C THR A 43 1.08 8.32 20.82
N VAL A 44 0.06 7.47 20.68
CA VAL A 44 0.14 6.20 19.95
C VAL A 44 -0.52 6.30 18.59
N PHE A 45 0.19 5.87 17.54
CA PHE A 45 -0.33 5.83 16.18
C PHE A 45 0.30 4.71 15.36
N GLU A 46 -0.33 4.36 14.23
CA GLU A 46 0.21 3.38 13.31
C GLU A 46 0.65 4.02 12.00
N CYS A 47 1.80 3.62 11.49
CA CYS A 47 2.32 4.12 10.23
C CYS A 47 3.12 3.06 9.46
N LYS A 48 3.43 3.36 8.20
CA LYS A 48 4.41 2.60 7.43
C LYS A 48 5.76 3.30 7.56
N LEU A 49 6.77 2.59 8.04
CA LEU A 49 8.13 3.10 8.11
C LEU A 49 8.67 3.37 6.70
N ILE A 50 9.40 4.47 6.54
CA ILE A 50 9.91 4.92 5.24
C ILE A 50 11.38 4.49 5.10
N SER A 51 11.62 3.52 4.24
CA SER A 51 12.97 3.06 3.88
C SER A 51 13.70 4.11 3.02
N LYS A 52 14.93 4.44 3.38
CA LYS A 52 15.89 5.19 2.52
C LYS A 52 17.00 4.30 1.95
N GLY A 53 16.92 2.99 2.16
CA GLY A 53 17.92 2.03 1.73
C GLY A 53 18.98 1.77 2.81
N ALA A 54 19.80 0.72 2.60
CA ALA A 54 20.88 0.32 3.50
C ALA A 54 20.46 0.28 4.99
N GLY A 55 19.29 -0.30 5.28
CA GLY A 55 18.79 -0.42 6.67
C GLY A 55 18.30 0.88 7.33
N THR A 56 18.34 2.00 6.62
CA THR A 56 17.91 3.31 7.15
C THR A 56 16.41 3.51 6.99
N TYR A 57 15.72 3.78 8.09
CA TYR A 57 14.28 4.00 8.15
C TYR A 57 13.91 5.26 8.92
N PHE A 58 12.74 5.79 8.56
CA PHE A 58 12.14 6.96 9.21
C PHE A 58 10.70 6.66 9.59
N ILE A 59 10.28 7.15 10.75
CA ILE A 59 8.90 7.18 11.20
C ILE A 59 8.29 8.49 10.67
N PRO A 60 7.30 8.46 9.76
CA PRO A 60 6.57 9.66 9.40
C PRO A 60 5.63 10.08 10.53
N VAL A 61 5.65 11.37 10.87
CA VAL A 61 4.77 11.96 11.90
C VAL A 61 3.84 12.97 11.24
N ALA A 62 2.53 12.80 11.43
CA ALA A 62 1.53 13.70 10.89
C ALA A 62 1.55 15.04 11.64
N LYS A 63 1.24 16.15 10.95
CA LYS A 63 1.23 17.49 11.56
C LYS A 63 0.31 17.56 12.80
N ALA A 64 -0.82 16.85 12.78
CA ALA A 64 -1.73 16.79 13.93
C ALA A 64 -1.09 16.12 15.16
N VAL A 65 -0.26 15.08 14.96
CA VAL A 65 0.50 14.44 16.04
C VAL A 65 1.57 15.39 16.54
N VAL A 66 2.31 16.06 15.65
CA VAL A 66 3.33 17.05 16.04
C VAL A 66 2.77 18.16 16.92
N GLN A 67 1.54 18.62 16.65
CA GLN A 67 0.86 19.64 17.45
C GLN A 67 0.50 19.17 18.87
N GLN A 68 0.55 17.87 19.14
CA GLN A 68 0.27 17.26 20.44
C GLN A 68 1.55 16.91 21.21
N LEU A 69 2.72 16.96 20.57
CA LEU A 69 4.00 16.69 21.21
C LEU A 69 4.44 17.91 22.02
N ASN A 70 4.96 17.67 23.21
CA ASN A 70 5.33 18.74 24.15
C ASN A 70 6.79 19.20 24.00
N SER A 71 7.63 18.47 23.27
CA SER A 71 9.09 18.62 23.38
C SER A 71 9.75 19.45 22.27
N ASP A 72 10.52 20.47 22.68
CA ASP A 72 11.51 21.21 21.88
C ASP A 72 12.89 20.49 21.87
N GLY A 73 12.92 19.15 21.91
CA GLY A 73 14.17 18.39 22.03
C GLY A 73 14.04 16.89 21.68
N GLU A 74 14.93 16.10 22.27
CA GLU A 74 15.01 14.64 22.09
C GLU A 74 13.78 13.95 22.70
N ILE A 75 13.03 13.21 21.86
CA ILE A 75 11.72 12.65 22.20
C ILE A 75 11.84 11.14 22.43
N PRO A 76 11.28 10.60 23.52
CA PRO A 76 11.20 9.15 23.70
C PRO A 76 10.27 8.55 22.66
N VAL A 77 10.78 7.56 21.94
CA VAL A 77 10.05 6.83 20.91
C VAL A 77 10.12 5.34 21.19
N SER A 78 8.99 4.69 21.07
CA SER A 78 8.95 3.24 20.95
C SER A 78 8.15 2.81 19.73
N PHE A 79 8.48 1.67 19.17
CA PHE A 79 7.66 1.06 18.14
C PHE A 79 7.73 -0.46 18.18
N GLU A 80 6.70 -1.08 17.66
CA GLU A 80 6.68 -2.49 17.30
C GLU A 80 6.35 -2.61 15.82
N ILE A 81 7.02 -3.54 15.14
CA ILE A 81 6.61 -3.91 13.79
C ILE A 81 5.38 -4.80 13.91
N ILE A 82 4.31 -4.40 13.24
CA ILE A 82 3.04 -5.10 13.19
C ILE A 82 2.87 -5.73 11.81
N ARG A 83 2.07 -6.80 11.72
CA ARG A 83 1.80 -7.46 10.44
C ARG A 83 1.10 -6.51 9.47
N GLU A 84 0.19 -5.69 9.98
CA GLU A 84 -0.65 -4.78 9.22
C GLU A 84 -1.11 -3.61 10.08
N LEU A 85 -1.46 -2.47 9.47
CA LEU A 85 -2.03 -1.36 10.23
C LEU A 85 -3.47 -1.73 10.62
N THR A 86 -3.80 -1.69 11.90
CA THR A 86 -5.15 -1.90 12.43
C THR A 86 -6.17 -0.96 11.76
N ARG A 87 -5.81 0.27 11.35
CA ARG A 87 -6.76 1.12 10.59
C ARG A 87 -7.24 0.52 9.26
N ILE A 88 -6.50 -0.42 8.70
CA ILE A 88 -6.84 -1.11 7.45
C ILE A 88 -7.83 -2.26 7.72
N ASN A 89 -7.82 -2.81 8.94
CA ASN A 89 -8.57 -4.03 9.30
C ASN A 89 -9.58 -3.85 10.46
N LYS A 90 -9.73 -2.65 11.03
CA LYS A 90 -10.51 -2.44 12.28
C LYS A 90 -11.95 -2.96 12.21
N ASN A 91 -12.54 -3.07 11.02
CA ASN A 91 -13.90 -3.57 10.79
C ASN A 91 -14.00 -4.40 9.49
N SER A 92 -12.95 -5.12 9.08
CA SER A 92 -13.14 -6.03 7.95
C SER A 92 -13.95 -7.26 8.40
N PRO A 93 -15.03 -7.63 7.69
CA PRO A 93 -15.68 -8.92 7.88
C PRO A 93 -14.93 -10.07 7.15
N TYR A 94 -13.82 -9.77 6.46
CA TYR A 94 -13.09 -10.71 5.61
C TYR A 94 -11.70 -11.01 6.15
N THR A 95 -11.18 -12.19 5.82
CA THR A 95 -9.79 -12.61 6.08
C THR A 95 -9.21 -13.27 4.83
N THR A 96 -7.91 -13.57 4.83
CA THR A 96 -7.31 -14.31 3.71
C THR A 96 -7.89 -15.73 3.56
N ASP A 97 -8.31 -16.36 4.67
CA ASP A 97 -8.97 -17.67 4.66
C ASP A 97 -10.46 -17.58 4.26
N HIS A 98 -11.07 -16.42 4.51
CA HIS A 98 -12.47 -16.11 4.18
C HIS A 98 -12.56 -14.76 3.45
N PRO A 99 -12.08 -14.70 2.19
CA PRO A 99 -12.10 -13.47 1.41
C PRO A 99 -13.53 -13.09 1.01
N VAL A 100 -13.73 -11.84 0.57
CA VAL A 100 -15.03 -11.38 0.03
C VAL A 100 -15.56 -12.30 -1.08
N ARG A 101 -14.64 -12.90 -1.85
CA ARG A 101 -14.92 -13.97 -2.81
C ARG A 101 -13.66 -14.74 -3.15
N LYS A 102 -13.86 -15.93 -3.73
CA LYS A 102 -12.82 -16.64 -4.47
C LYS A 102 -12.74 -16.09 -5.91
N ILE A 103 -11.53 -15.99 -6.44
CA ILE A 103 -11.25 -15.44 -7.77
C ILE A 103 -11.02 -16.60 -8.76
N ASP A 104 -12.11 -17.12 -9.30
CA ASP A 104 -12.17 -18.16 -10.33
C ASP A 104 -12.44 -17.59 -11.74
N HIS A 105 -12.96 -16.36 -11.81
CA HIS A 105 -13.15 -15.59 -13.02
C HIS A 105 -13.17 -14.09 -12.70
N ILE A 106 -13.00 -13.26 -13.73
CA ILE A 106 -13.13 -11.79 -13.64
C ILE A 106 -14.23 -11.34 -14.60
N GLN A 107 -15.17 -10.54 -14.08
CA GLN A 107 -16.12 -9.79 -14.88
C GLN A 107 -15.55 -8.39 -15.13
N GLU A 108 -15.50 -7.97 -16.40
CA GLU A 108 -15.02 -6.64 -16.75
C GLU A 108 -15.96 -5.56 -16.21
N VAL A 109 -15.39 -4.56 -15.55
CA VAL A 109 -16.12 -3.41 -15.00
C VAL A 109 -15.74 -2.17 -15.80
N VAL A 110 -16.74 -1.54 -16.41
CA VAL A 110 -16.58 -0.28 -17.14
C VAL A 110 -17.16 0.86 -16.32
N TYR A 111 -16.40 1.93 -16.14
CA TYR A 111 -16.87 3.14 -15.46
C TYR A 111 -16.78 4.35 -16.39
N PRO A 112 -17.84 5.18 -16.50
CA PRO A 112 -17.87 6.28 -17.46
C PRO A 112 -16.93 7.43 -17.11
N LYS A 113 -16.52 7.55 -15.83
CA LYS A 113 -15.65 8.64 -15.37
C LYS A 113 -14.18 8.20 -15.40
N PRO A 114 -13.25 9.01 -15.92
CA PRO A 114 -11.84 8.67 -15.96
C PRO A 114 -11.19 8.82 -14.56
N GLY A 115 -10.02 8.20 -14.38
CA GLY A 115 -9.21 8.34 -13.16
C GLY A 115 -9.58 7.40 -12.01
N TYR A 116 -10.45 6.40 -12.24
CA TYR A 116 -10.86 5.40 -11.24
C TYR A 116 -10.19 4.03 -11.44
N CYS A 117 -9.06 3.98 -12.14
CA CYS A 117 -8.40 2.73 -12.54
C CYS A 117 -8.10 1.77 -11.39
N GLY A 118 -7.66 2.29 -10.23
CA GLY A 118 -7.45 1.48 -9.03
C GLY A 118 -8.74 0.91 -8.45
N GLN A 119 -9.80 1.72 -8.37
CA GLN A 119 -11.12 1.28 -7.90
C GLN A 119 -11.74 0.24 -8.85
N ILE A 120 -11.57 0.42 -10.17
CA ILE A 120 -12.01 -0.54 -11.18
C ILE A 120 -11.30 -1.89 -10.98
N CYS A 121 -9.97 -1.90 -10.77
CA CYS A 121 -9.23 -3.12 -10.45
C CYS A 121 -9.78 -3.83 -9.20
N ILE A 122 -10.05 -3.07 -8.14
CA ILE A 122 -10.61 -3.63 -6.89
C ILE A 122 -12.03 -4.13 -7.07
N ALA A 123 -12.90 -3.44 -7.82
CA ALA A 123 -14.25 -3.89 -8.13
C ALA A 123 -14.24 -5.22 -8.89
N MET A 124 -13.35 -5.35 -9.89
CA MET A 124 -13.18 -6.60 -10.63
C MET A 124 -12.70 -7.76 -9.76
N LEU A 125 -11.74 -7.51 -8.87
CA LEU A 125 -11.17 -8.54 -7.98
C LEU A 125 -12.14 -8.94 -6.85
N SER A 126 -12.85 -7.97 -6.26
CA SER A 126 -13.80 -8.20 -5.17
C SER A 126 -15.16 -8.69 -5.67
N GLY A 127 -15.52 -8.43 -6.92
CA GLY A 127 -16.86 -8.68 -7.46
C GLY A 127 -17.93 -7.71 -6.93
N LEU A 128 -17.53 -6.67 -6.20
CA LEU A 128 -18.45 -5.67 -5.65
C LEU A 128 -18.80 -4.60 -6.68
N PRO A 129 -19.98 -3.95 -6.55
CA PRO A 129 -20.30 -2.76 -7.33
C PRO A 129 -19.22 -1.69 -7.19
N ILE A 130 -18.88 -1.03 -8.31
CA ILE A 130 -17.83 -0.02 -8.31
C ILE A 130 -18.13 1.17 -7.37
N GLU A 131 -19.39 1.53 -7.19
CA GLU A 131 -19.78 2.62 -6.28
C GLU A 131 -19.46 2.26 -4.82
N ASP A 132 -19.71 1.01 -4.39
CA ASP A 132 -19.35 0.53 -3.05
C ASP A 132 -17.83 0.55 -2.83
N VAL A 133 -17.06 0.23 -3.88
CA VAL A 133 -15.60 0.30 -3.84
C VAL A 133 -15.10 1.74 -3.79
N ILE A 134 -15.73 2.67 -4.53
CA ILE A 134 -15.40 4.11 -4.47
C ILE A 134 -15.66 4.65 -3.06
N ASP A 135 -16.82 4.33 -2.49
CA ASP A 135 -17.19 4.73 -1.15
C ASP A 135 -16.29 4.10 -0.08
N PHE A 136 -15.84 2.86 -0.26
CA PHE A 136 -14.87 2.26 0.65
C PHE A 136 -13.49 2.91 0.53
N MET A 137 -12.96 3.04 -0.68
CA MET A 137 -11.58 3.50 -0.90
C MET A 137 -11.40 4.99 -0.61
N GLN A 138 -12.47 5.80 -0.69
CA GLN A 138 -12.48 7.25 -0.43
C GLN A 138 -11.39 8.02 -1.23
N THR A 139 -11.03 7.50 -2.41
CA THR A 139 -10.06 8.13 -3.32
C THR A 139 -10.78 8.83 -4.46
N LYS A 140 -10.44 10.11 -4.66
CA LYS A 140 -10.89 10.92 -5.81
C LYS A 140 -10.26 10.43 -7.12
N PRO A 141 -10.80 10.83 -8.30
CA PRO A 141 -10.19 10.54 -9.59
C PRO A 141 -8.70 10.90 -9.62
N TRP A 142 -7.89 10.02 -10.20
CA TRP A 142 -6.43 10.18 -10.36
C TRP A 142 -5.61 10.20 -9.06
N GLN A 143 -6.25 9.88 -7.92
CA GLN A 143 -5.60 9.90 -6.60
C GLN A 143 -5.45 8.51 -5.96
N CYS A 144 -5.89 7.44 -6.65
CA CYS A 144 -5.71 6.09 -6.17
C CYS A 144 -4.24 5.65 -6.30
N SER A 145 -3.54 5.61 -5.17
CA SER A 145 -2.17 5.09 -5.11
C SER A 145 -2.16 3.56 -4.98
N LEU A 146 -1.04 2.92 -5.35
CA LEU A 146 -0.86 1.48 -5.12
C LEU A 146 -1.03 1.10 -3.64
N SER A 147 -0.60 1.97 -2.72
CA SER A 147 -0.79 1.73 -1.29
C SER A 147 -2.26 1.67 -0.89
N ARG A 148 -3.15 2.43 -1.54
CA ARG A 148 -4.61 2.36 -1.33
C ARG A 148 -5.19 1.09 -1.92
N VAL A 149 -4.71 0.66 -3.08
CA VAL A 149 -5.09 -0.62 -3.69
C VAL A 149 -4.77 -1.78 -2.75
N MET A 150 -3.54 -1.85 -2.24
CA MET A 150 -3.16 -2.89 -1.26
C MET A 150 -3.98 -2.82 0.03
N GLU A 151 -4.29 -1.61 0.52
CA GLU A 151 -5.19 -1.45 1.69
C GLU A 151 -6.58 -2.03 1.41
N ALA A 152 -7.12 -1.85 0.20
CA ALA A 152 -8.41 -2.42 -0.18
C ALA A 152 -8.35 -3.94 -0.37
N LEU A 153 -7.29 -4.47 -0.99
CA LEU A 153 -7.12 -5.92 -1.12
C LEU A 153 -7.06 -6.60 0.25
N HIS A 154 -6.28 -6.04 1.19
CA HIS A 154 -6.25 -6.51 2.58
C HIS A 154 -7.63 -6.47 3.23
N TYR A 155 -8.35 -5.34 3.12
CA TYR A 155 -9.69 -5.24 3.68
C TYR A 155 -10.61 -6.31 3.12
N PHE A 156 -10.59 -6.55 1.81
CA PHE A 156 -11.45 -7.57 1.19
C PHE A 156 -10.95 -9.02 1.36
N GLY A 157 -9.87 -9.24 2.13
CA GLY A 157 -9.27 -10.56 2.34
C GLY A 157 -8.60 -11.12 1.08
N ILE A 158 -8.40 -10.32 0.04
CA ILE A 158 -7.83 -10.77 -1.24
C ILE A 158 -6.31 -10.88 -1.08
N SER A 159 -5.80 -12.10 -1.19
CA SER A 159 -4.39 -12.40 -1.02
C SER A 159 -3.53 -11.81 -2.15
N HIS A 160 -2.40 -11.18 -1.80
CA HIS A 160 -1.46 -10.62 -2.77
C HIS A 160 -0.04 -10.56 -2.20
N GLU A 161 0.94 -10.32 -3.07
CA GLU A 161 2.33 -10.08 -2.65
C GLU A 161 2.47 -8.78 -1.85
N ASP A 162 3.36 -8.75 -0.88
CA ASP A 162 3.58 -7.56 -0.04
C ASP A 162 4.22 -6.38 -0.79
N ARG A 163 4.73 -6.63 -2.00
CA ARG A 163 5.46 -5.64 -2.79
C ARG A 163 5.20 -5.78 -4.27
N MET A 164 5.36 -4.65 -4.94
CA MET A 164 5.39 -4.58 -6.38
C MET A 164 6.70 -5.15 -6.93
N THR A 165 6.60 -5.94 -7.99
CA THR A 165 7.72 -6.40 -8.79
C THR A 165 7.96 -5.41 -9.92
N TYR A 166 9.15 -4.79 -9.95
CA TYR A 166 9.53 -3.85 -11.00
C TYR A 166 10.20 -4.57 -12.17
N THR A 167 9.68 -4.38 -13.38
CA THR A 167 10.21 -5.01 -14.61
C THR A 167 11.56 -4.45 -14.99
N ARG A 168 11.76 -3.14 -14.75
CA ARG A 168 12.91 -2.36 -15.23
C ARG A 168 13.15 -2.54 -16.74
N GLY A 169 12.08 -2.67 -17.52
CA GLY A 169 12.13 -2.87 -18.96
C GLY A 169 12.59 -4.27 -19.39
N LYS A 170 12.67 -5.25 -18.48
CA LYS A 170 13.02 -6.63 -18.80
C LYS A 170 11.77 -7.44 -19.13
N ALA A 171 11.92 -8.41 -20.04
CA ALA A 171 10.94 -9.46 -20.27
C ALA A 171 10.65 -10.23 -18.96
N PHE A 172 9.38 -10.59 -18.76
CA PHE A 172 8.87 -11.30 -17.60
C PHE A 172 7.63 -12.09 -18.00
N ALA A 173 7.36 -13.19 -17.30
CA ALA A 173 6.11 -13.92 -17.42
C ALA A 173 5.09 -13.34 -16.45
N PHE A 174 3.87 -13.09 -16.91
CA PHE A 174 2.80 -12.65 -16.03
C PHE A 174 2.40 -13.77 -15.07
N PRO A 175 2.14 -13.47 -13.78
CA PRO A 175 1.41 -14.38 -12.91
C PRO A 175 -0.03 -14.55 -13.44
N LYS A 176 -0.73 -15.60 -12.96
CA LYS A 176 -2.14 -15.85 -13.34
C LYS A 176 -3.03 -14.62 -13.13
N CYS A 177 -2.78 -13.85 -12.06
CA CYS A 177 -3.47 -12.59 -11.77
C CYS A 177 -2.50 -11.55 -11.23
N CYS A 178 -2.56 -10.32 -11.75
CA CYS A 178 -1.85 -9.19 -11.18
C CYS A 178 -2.45 -7.84 -11.57
N ILE A 179 -2.22 -6.83 -10.72
CA ILE A 179 -2.45 -5.43 -11.06
C ILE A 179 -1.15 -4.86 -11.61
N VAL A 180 -1.15 -4.39 -12.86
CA VAL A 180 0.00 -3.76 -13.49
C VAL A 180 -0.04 -2.26 -13.32
N THR A 181 1.12 -1.63 -13.16
CA THR A 181 1.26 -0.18 -13.32
C THR A 181 1.86 0.11 -14.68
N VAL A 182 1.10 0.80 -15.50
CA VAL A 182 1.45 1.18 -16.87
C VAL A 182 1.88 2.64 -16.88
N ARG A 183 2.96 2.94 -17.58
CA ARG A 183 3.43 4.30 -17.84
C ARG A 183 2.41 4.98 -18.73
N ASP A 184 1.85 6.09 -18.25
CA ASP A 184 0.87 6.86 -19.00
C ASP A 184 0.98 8.35 -18.63
N LYS A 185 0.46 9.25 -19.47
CA LYS A 185 0.50 10.70 -19.28
C LYS A 185 -0.94 11.24 -19.13
N PRO A 186 -1.21 12.10 -18.12
CA PRO A 186 -0.28 12.75 -17.20
C PRO A 186 0.05 11.94 -15.93
N LYS A 187 -0.58 10.79 -15.73
CA LYS A 187 -0.41 9.92 -14.55
C LYS A 187 -0.34 8.48 -15.00
N ASN A 188 0.48 7.69 -14.30
CA ASN A 188 0.52 6.25 -14.50
C ASN A 188 -0.87 5.64 -14.28
N HIS A 189 -1.10 4.56 -15.00
CA HIS A 189 -2.37 3.85 -15.03
C HIS A 189 -2.26 2.49 -14.32
N LEU A 190 -3.37 2.01 -13.78
CA LEU A 190 -3.47 0.69 -13.17
C LEU A 190 -4.43 -0.17 -13.98
N ALA A 191 -3.98 -1.33 -14.43
CA ALA A 191 -4.81 -2.28 -15.17
C ALA A 191 -4.76 -3.67 -14.53
N LEU A 192 -5.85 -4.42 -14.63
CA LEU A 192 -5.91 -5.79 -14.16
C LEU A 192 -5.56 -6.75 -15.30
N TYR A 193 -4.62 -7.64 -15.04
CA TYR A 193 -4.32 -8.80 -15.86
C TYR A 193 -4.85 -10.06 -15.16
N TYR A 194 -5.60 -10.88 -15.89
CA TYR A 194 -6.03 -12.19 -15.39
C TYR A 194 -6.08 -13.21 -16.54
N ASN A 195 -5.38 -14.33 -16.36
CA ASN A 195 -5.41 -15.51 -17.23
C ASN A 195 -5.22 -15.20 -18.72
N GLY A 196 -4.13 -14.51 -19.08
CA GLY A 196 -3.76 -14.27 -20.47
C GLY A 196 -4.24 -12.95 -21.07
N ARG A 197 -5.09 -12.18 -20.38
CA ARG A 197 -5.64 -10.92 -20.91
C ARG A 197 -5.68 -9.78 -19.89
N PHE A 198 -5.65 -8.56 -20.41
CA PHE A 198 -5.98 -7.34 -19.67
C PHE A 198 -7.49 -7.09 -19.70
N TYR A 199 -8.02 -6.60 -18.58
CA TYR A 199 -9.42 -6.23 -18.41
C TYR A 199 -9.57 -4.72 -18.52
N GLU A 200 -9.37 -4.24 -19.74
CA GLU A 200 -9.55 -2.86 -20.13
C GLU A 200 -9.67 -2.75 -21.66
N ALA A 201 -10.32 -1.70 -22.14
CA ALA A 201 -10.47 -1.44 -23.56
C ALA A 201 -9.14 -1.10 -24.28
N ARG A 202 -8.11 -0.66 -23.57
CA ARG A 202 -6.84 -0.22 -24.15
C ARG A 202 -5.88 -1.39 -24.32
N HIS A 203 -5.18 -1.42 -25.45
CA HIS A 203 -4.02 -2.28 -25.62
C HIS A 203 -2.86 -1.78 -24.76
N ILE A 204 -2.18 -2.69 -24.06
CA ILE A 204 -1.07 -2.38 -23.16
C ILE A 204 0.18 -3.01 -23.72
N GLU A 205 1.10 -2.17 -24.19
CA GLU A 205 2.41 -2.58 -24.63
C GLU A 205 3.27 -2.99 -23.43
N PHE A 206 4.02 -4.08 -23.60
CA PHE A 206 4.84 -4.63 -22.54
C PHE A 206 5.91 -3.65 -22.03
N GLU A 207 6.42 -2.80 -22.93
CA GLU A 207 7.46 -1.79 -22.67
C GLU A 207 6.99 -0.65 -21.76
N ASP A 208 5.67 -0.45 -21.68
CA ASP A 208 5.05 0.55 -20.81
C ASP A 208 4.79 0.03 -19.40
N ILE A 209 4.95 -1.27 -19.15
CA ILE A 209 4.75 -1.85 -17.82
C ILE A 209 5.94 -1.54 -16.93
N ILE A 210 5.70 -0.69 -15.93
CA ILE A 210 6.68 -0.31 -14.90
C ILE A 210 6.91 -1.47 -13.92
N GLY A 211 5.83 -2.20 -13.61
CA GLY A 211 5.82 -3.31 -12.68
C GLY A 211 4.42 -3.82 -12.40
N TYR A 212 4.33 -4.85 -11.57
CA TYR A 212 3.08 -5.51 -11.25
C TYR A 212 3.02 -5.94 -9.77
N LEU A 213 1.81 -5.99 -9.24
CA LEU A 213 1.48 -6.56 -7.94
C LEU A 213 0.75 -7.88 -8.18
N THR A 214 1.38 -9.00 -7.82
CA THR A 214 0.76 -10.33 -7.94
C THR A 214 -0.41 -10.44 -6.98
N VAL A 215 -1.54 -10.93 -7.47
CA VAL A 215 -2.72 -11.29 -6.67
C VAL A 215 -2.83 -12.81 -6.70
N HIS A 216 -2.94 -13.44 -5.55
CA HIS A 216 -3.04 -14.89 -5.47
C HIS A 216 -4.48 -15.31 -5.71
N THR A 217 -4.66 -16.24 -6.63
CA THR A 217 -5.95 -16.81 -6.99
C THR A 217 -5.86 -18.31 -6.84
N GLU A 218 -6.95 -18.95 -6.43
CA GLU A 218 -7.04 -20.42 -6.40
C GLU A 218 -6.92 -21.04 -7.80
#